data_AF-A0A485KIP9-F1
#
_entry.id   AF-A0A485KIP9-F1
#
_cell.length_a   1.000
_cell.length_b   1.000
_cell.length_c   1.000
_cell.angle_alpha   90.00
_cell.angle_beta   90.00
_cell.angle_gamma   90.00
#
_symmetry.space_group_name_H-M   'P 1'
#
loop_
_entity.id
_entity.type
_entity.pdbx_description
1 polymer ?
#
loop_
_entity_poly.entity_id
_entity_poly.type
_entity_poly.pdbx_seq_one_letter_code
_entity_poly.pdbx_strand_id
1 'polypeptide(L)'
;MKVLLQRAQCEIDSLKVEIKNMSAKSDIDQKSFKIQKSKLEQQIKISEHRVKAKEILLDRLQQKFQQQVDKDECSKSKNKEIFRKIQQRDPKKANAADLKSMEIIGMYENERRKMHGEINLLRNQVQELCCEVRDKENMLARQHGDKKIVNHDAFVDRLEKARFEQETASRQLRQKESLIQEKIKQIEGELRQSKEVILQLREENANLHLEVESRPTIRDYKATQRRLLLLERQLSDQKLAMNEATDIEELRKYVGTAELIRRDKSNAKLQLNRLSTLPKDTCVEIIQDICRQLELTDVTLIGPSLSKMISVVQAVPRMEKIIRETCRCLSTASIIPLEKIIPTLCEWKRNLAELENLQKYAADSIQVLSTRSQSIDSMAGPISHKRAIQIIKELVEFESHFMEERELYQLAMDNAQKHPDILVNRMVQHFRHLFGVKTMEGVFPKINEVFLYVNEMNNALGTIKSALGLASDISVTNSLNALKHALENVGSRPKKIESVNYVVTKDDEVAGGAQVRQQHMILKKLKHEMGAQSIEELIPRTKR
;
A
#
# COMPACT_ATOMS: atom_id res chain seq x y z
N MET A 1 -28.43 23.17 87.08
CA MET A 1 -27.84 21.81 86.98
C MET A 1 -28.40 21.01 85.81
N LYS A 2 -29.71 20.72 85.73
CA LYS A 2 -30.31 19.91 84.62
C LYS A 2 -30.01 20.42 83.20
N VAL A 3 -30.09 21.73 82.94
CA VAL A 3 -29.84 22.32 81.61
C VAL A 3 -28.38 22.16 81.15
N LEU A 4 -27.42 22.26 82.07
CA LEU A 4 -25.99 22.05 81.77
C LEU A 4 -25.70 20.57 81.48
N LEU A 5 -26.34 19.68 82.22
CA LEU A 5 -26.22 18.23 82.03
C LEU A 5 -26.81 17.79 80.68
N GLN A 6 -27.91 18.41 80.26
CA GLN A 6 -28.53 18.15 78.97
C GLN A 6 -27.70 18.69 77.80
N ARG A 7 -27.06 19.87 77.94
CA ARG A 7 -26.10 20.38 76.95
C ARG A 7 -24.87 19.47 76.81
N ALA A 8 -24.28 19.06 77.94
CA ALA A 8 -23.15 18.13 77.93
C ALA A 8 -23.52 16.78 77.29
N GLN A 9 -24.74 16.29 77.51
CA GLN A 9 -25.23 15.05 76.88
C GLN A 9 -25.38 15.21 75.36
N CYS A 10 -25.94 16.33 74.88
CA CYS A 10 -26.01 16.63 73.45
C CYS A 10 -24.63 16.75 72.79
N GLU A 11 -23.66 17.37 73.46
CA GLU A 11 -22.26 17.45 72.98
C GLU A 11 -21.61 16.07 72.90
N ILE A 12 -21.77 15.23 73.92
CA ILE A 12 -21.28 13.85 73.93
C ILE A 12 -21.88 13.04 72.77
N ASP A 13 -23.18 13.18 72.52
CA ASP A 13 -23.85 12.43 71.46
C ASP A 13 -23.43 12.96 70.07
N SER A 14 -23.20 14.28 69.92
CA SER A 14 -22.62 14.85 68.70
C SER A 14 -21.20 14.33 68.44
N LEU A 15 -20.35 14.30 69.47
CA LEU A 15 -18.98 13.79 69.35
C LEU A 15 -18.96 12.30 69.02
N LYS A 16 -19.90 11.51 69.57
CA LYS A 16 -20.05 10.08 69.21
C LYS A 16 -20.43 9.88 67.75
N VAL A 17 -21.31 10.73 67.21
CA VAL A 17 -21.67 10.70 65.78
C VAL A 17 -20.46 11.07 64.92
N GLU A 18 -19.71 12.09 65.32
CA GLU A 18 -18.50 12.50 64.60
C GLU A 18 -17.41 11.41 64.60
N ILE A 19 -17.16 10.76 65.75
CA ILE A 19 -16.25 9.62 65.84
C ILE A 19 -16.70 8.46 64.94
N LYS A 20 -18.01 8.16 64.91
CA LYS A 20 -18.56 7.12 64.01
C LYS A 20 -18.37 7.48 62.53
N ASN A 21 -18.60 8.73 62.15
CA ASN A 21 -18.42 9.20 60.78
C ASN A 21 -16.94 9.18 60.37
N MET A 22 -16.04 9.59 61.26
CA MET A 22 -14.60 9.54 61.04
C MET A 22 -14.08 8.10 60.93
N SER A 23 -14.60 7.19 61.76
CA SER A 23 -14.29 5.75 61.69
C SER A 23 -14.77 5.15 60.36
N ALA A 24 -16.01 5.41 59.96
CA ALA A 24 -16.56 4.93 58.69
C ALA A 24 -15.77 5.47 57.48
N LYS A 25 -15.37 6.75 57.52
CA LYS A 25 -14.54 7.35 56.48
C LYS A 25 -13.15 6.71 56.42
N SER A 26 -12.52 6.48 57.57
CA SER A 26 -11.24 5.77 57.67
C SER A 26 -11.31 4.35 57.09
N ASP A 27 -12.41 3.62 57.34
CA ASP A 27 -12.60 2.27 56.79
C ASP A 27 -12.77 2.27 55.26
N ILE A 28 -13.47 3.27 54.71
CA ILE A 28 -13.62 3.45 53.27
C ILE A 28 -12.27 3.78 52.62
N ASP A 29 -11.53 4.71 53.21
CA ASP A 29 -10.19 5.09 52.73
C ASP A 29 -9.24 3.89 52.80
N GLN A 30 -9.27 3.11 53.88
CA GLN A 30 -8.45 1.90 54.03
C GLN A 30 -8.78 0.84 52.97
N LYS A 31 -10.06 0.66 52.64
CA LYS A 31 -10.47 -0.23 51.53
C LYS A 31 -9.98 0.30 50.18
N SER A 32 -10.10 1.60 49.95
CA SER A 32 -9.62 2.24 48.72
C SER A 32 -8.11 2.07 48.53
N PHE A 33 -7.32 2.26 49.59
CA PHE A 33 -5.87 2.07 49.56
C PHE A 33 -5.47 0.61 49.37
N LYS A 34 -6.20 -0.35 49.95
CA LYS A 34 -5.98 -1.78 49.70
C LYS A 34 -6.19 -2.14 48.22
N ILE A 35 -7.22 -1.60 47.58
CA ILE A 35 -7.48 -1.81 46.15
C ILE A 35 -6.38 -1.19 45.30
N GLN A 36 -5.99 0.06 45.60
CA GLN A 36 -4.90 0.74 44.88
C GLN A 36 -3.57 -0.01 45.04
N LYS A 37 -3.25 -0.49 46.25
CA LYS A 37 -2.05 -1.30 46.51
C LYS A 37 -2.05 -2.57 45.65
N SER A 38 -3.14 -3.32 45.64
CA SER A 38 -3.26 -4.54 44.82
C SER A 38 -3.08 -4.25 43.32
N LYS A 39 -3.67 -3.16 42.83
CA LYS A 39 -3.51 -2.72 41.44
C LYS A 39 -2.06 -2.38 41.10
N LEU A 40 -1.37 -1.65 41.97
CA LEU A 40 0.05 -1.32 41.79
C LEU A 40 0.93 -2.57 41.84
N GLU A 41 0.68 -3.50 42.77
CA GLU A 41 1.40 -4.78 42.84
C GLU A 41 1.23 -5.60 41.55
N GLN A 42 0.02 -5.63 40.98
CA GLN A 42 -0.22 -6.31 39.71
C GLN A 42 0.53 -5.62 38.55
N GLN A 43 0.52 -4.29 38.50
CA GLN A 43 1.26 -3.53 37.48
C GLN A 43 2.77 -3.76 37.58
N ILE A 44 3.31 -3.82 38.80
CA ILE A 44 4.72 -4.13 39.03
C ILE A 44 5.05 -5.53 38.50
N LYS A 45 4.27 -6.56 38.86
CA LYS A 45 4.49 -7.92 38.36
C LYS A 45 4.49 -8.01 36.82
N ILE A 46 3.52 -7.36 36.18
CA ILE A 46 3.46 -7.33 34.70
C ILE A 46 4.70 -6.63 34.13
N SER A 47 5.12 -5.53 34.74
CA SER A 47 6.32 -4.80 34.29
C SER A 47 7.59 -5.64 34.47
N GLU A 48 7.72 -6.40 35.56
CA GLU A 48 8.84 -7.31 35.81
C GLU A 48 8.90 -8.44 34.78
N HIS A 49 7.78 -9.08 34.46
CA HIS A 49 7.74 -10.09 33.41
C HIS A 49 8.15 -9.53 32.05
N ARG A 50 7.72 -8.30 31.74
CA ARG A 50 8.10 -7.61 30.51
C ARG A 50 9.60 -7.29 30.46
N VAL A 51 10.19 -6.87 31.58
CA VAL A 51 11.64 -6.61 31.68
C VAL A 51 12.41 -7.92 31.51
N LYS A 52 12.06 -8.99 32.22
CA LYS A 52 12.70 -10.31 32.09
C LYS A 52 12.65 -10.85 30.65
N ALA A 53 11.52 -10.68 29.96
CA ALA A 53 11.40 -11.08 28.56
C ALA A 53 12.36 -10.29 27.64
N LYS A 54 12.54 -8.99 27.91
CA LYS A 54 13.50 -8.15 27.18
C LYS A 54 14.94 -8.51 27.50
N GLU A 55 15.27 -8.81 28.75
CA GLU A 55 16.61 -9.28 29.16
C GLU A 55 16.99 -10.56 28.42
N ILE A 56 16.11 -11.55 28.38
CA ILE A 56 16.35 -12.80 27.63
C ILE A 56 16.58 -12.53 26.14
N LEU A 57 15.84 -11.57 25.56
CA LEU A 57 16.02 -11.20 24.16
C LEU A 57 17.36 -10.47 23.93
N LEU A 58 17.75 -9.59 24.84
CA LEU A 58 19.06 -8.92 24.81
C LEU A 58 20.20 -9.95 24.91
N ASP A 59 20.10 -10.93 25.81
CA ASP A 59 21.10 -12.00 25.93
C ASP A 59 21.22 -12.81 24.63
N ARG A 60 20.09 -13.17 24.00
CA ARG A 60 20.09 -13.86 22.70
C ARG A 60 20.72 -13.01 21.60
N LEU A 61 20.45 -11.71 21.58
CA LEU A 61 21.06 -10.79 20.60
C LEU A 61 22.55 -10.64 20.85
N GLN A 62 22.97 -10.48 22.11
CA GLN A 62 24.37 -10.40 22.49
C GLN A 62 25.13 -11.68 22.09
N GLN A 63 24.53 -12.85 22.30
CA GLN A 63 25.12 -14.12 21.87
C GLN A 63 25.24 -14.21 20.34
N LYS A 64 24.22 -13.76 19.58
CA LYS A 64 24.29 -13.72 18.11
C LYS A 64 25.35 -12.73 17.60
N PHE A 65 25.46 -11.57 18.23
CA PHE A 65 26.51 -10.61 17.89
C PHE A 65 27.89 -11.17 18.18
N GLN A 66 28.08 -11.81 19.34
CA GLN A 66 29.34 -12.46 19.66
C GLN A 66 29.70 -13.55 18.64
N GLN A 67 28.74 -14.43 18.30
CA GLN A 67 28.95 -15.45 17.27
C GLN A 67 29.34 -14.85 15.91
N GLN A 68 28.75 -13.72 15.52
CA GLN A 68 29.08 -13.05 14.27
C GLN A 68 30.47 -12.40 14.32
N VAL A 69 30.82 -11.77 15.45
CA VAL A 69 32.16 -11.22 15.68
C VAL A 69 33.22 -12.33 15.62
N ASP A 70 33.01 -13.44 16.33
CA ASP A 70 33.92 -14.59 16.34
C ASP A 70 34.08 -15.18 14.92
N LYS A 71 32.98 -15.26 14.17
CA LYS A 71 32.99 -15.72 12.77
C LYS A 71 33.77 -14.78 11.86
N ASP A 72 33.61 -13.47 12.03
CA ASP A 72 34.32 -12.46 11.25
C ASP A 72 35.80 -12.38 11.61
N GLU A 73 36.16 -12.53 12.89
CA GLU A 73 37.55 -12.66 13.32
C GLU A 73 38.21 -13.92 12.76
N CYS A 74 37.51 -15.06 12.81
CA CYS A 74 37.96 -16.30 12.18
C CYS A 74 38.15 -16.13 10.67
N SER A 75 37.21 -15.47 9.98
CA SER A 75 37.34 -15.17 8.54
C SER A 75 38.53 -14.24 8.25
N LYS A 76 38.74 -13.20 9.05
CA LYS A 76 39.90 -12.29 8.91
C LYS A 76 41.21 -13.03 9.16
N SER A 77 41.25 -13.95 10.12
CA SER A 77 42.42 -14.79 10.40
C SER A 77 42.77 -15.67 9.20
N LYS A 78 41.77 -16.35 8.62
CA LYS A 78 41.93 -17.17 7.40
C LYS A 78 42.40 -16.33 6.20
N ASN A 79 41.82 -15.15 6.00
CA ASN A 79 42.23 -14.26 4.92
C ASN A 79 43.70 -13.82 5.09
N LYS A 80 44.15 -13.56 6.33
CA LYS A 80 45.56 -13.24 6.62
C LYS A 80 46.48 -14.42 6.31
N GLU A 81 46.05 -15.63 6.63
CA GLU A 81 46.82 -16.85 6.32
C GLU A 81 46.97 -17.05 4.81
N ILE A 82 45.89 -16.82 4.05
CA ILE A 82 45.90 -16.92 2.58
C ILE A 82 46.75 -15.82 1.96
N PHE A 83 46.63 -14.59 2.47
CA PHE A 83 47.53 -13.49 2.07
C PHE A 83 48.99 -13.86 2.32
N ARG A 84 49.31 -14.43 3.49
CA ARG A 84 50.66 -14.90 3.81
C ARG A 84 51.12 -16.02 2.87
N LYS A 85 50.22 -16.94 2.47
CA LYS A 85 50.54 -17.99 1.47
C LYS A 85 50.85 -17.42 0.09
N ILE A 86 50.15 -16.37 -0.33
CA ILE A 86 50.33 -15.75 -1.66
C ILE A 86 51.54 -14.80 -1.69
N GLN A 87 51.66 -13.93 -0.68
CA GLN A 87 52.63 -12.83 -0.65
C GLN A 87 53.87 -13.13 0.21
N GLN A 88 53.90 -14.30 0.87
CA GLN A 88 55.00 -14.78 1.75
C GLN A 88 55.42 -13.79 2.85
N ARG A 89 54.52 -12.87 3.22
CA ARG A 89 54.70 -11.84 4.25
C ARG A 89 53.37 -11.51 4.92
N ASP A 90 53.43 -10.87 6.08
CA ASP A 90 52.22 -10.38 6.76
C ASP A 90 51.69 -9.06 6.17
N PRO A 91 50.36 -8.87 6.15
CA PRO A 91 49.75 -7.65 5.61
C PRO A 91 50.03 -6.44 6.50
N LYS A 92 50.57 -5.37 5.93
CA LYS A 92 50.81 -4.11 6.66
C LYS A 92 49.53 -3.27 6.69
N LYS A 93 49.01 -2.98 7.88
CA LYS A 93 47.76 -2.21 8.08
C LYS A 93 47.76 -0.80 7.46
N ALA A 94 48.94 -0.21 7.26
CA ALA A 94 49.10 1.15 6.69
C ALA A 94 49.28 1.16 5.16
N ASN A 95 49.43 0.00 4.51
CA ASN A 95 49.66 -0.08 3.08
C ASN A 95 48.34 -0.32 2.33
N ALA A 96 47.92 0.66 1.52
CA ALA A 96 46.66 0.59 0.77
C ALA A 96 46.61 -0.58 -0.23
N ALA A 97 47.75 -1.00 -0.79
CA ALA A 97 47.80 -2.14 -1.71
C ALA A 97 47.57 -3.49 -0.99
N ASP A 98 48.07 -3.63 0.25
CA ASP A 98 47.87 -4.84 1.06
C ASP A 98 46.42 -4.93 1.56
N LEU A 99 45.80 -3.79 1.91
CA LEU A 99 44.38 -3.71 2.26
C LEU A 99 43.49 -4.15 1.09
N LYS A 100 43.71 -3.60 -0.11
CA LYS A 100 42.99 -4.02 -1.33
C LYS A 100 43.16 -5.50 -1.63
N SER A 101 44.37 -6.03 -1.46
CA SER A 101 44.65 -7.45 -1.67
C SER A 101 43.92 -8.33 -0.64
N MET A 102 43.86 -7.90 0.62
CA MET A 102 43.10 -8.58 1.68
C MET A 102 41.59 -8.56 1.42
N GLU A 103 41.06 -7.47 0.89
CA GLU A 103 39.65 -7.36 0.48
C GLU A 103 39.33 -8.29 -0.68
N ILE A 104 40.16 -8.30 -1.73
CA ILE A 104 40.01 -9.19 -2.89
C ILE A 104 40.07 -10.66 -2.46
N ILE A 105 41.03 -11.04 -1.61
CA ILE A 105 41.10 -12.39 -1.03
C ILE A 105 39.82 -12.70 -0.25
N GLY A 106 39.33 -11.76 0.56
CA GLY A 106 38.09 -11.94 1.31
C GLY A 106 36.86 -12.15 0.42
N MET A 107 36.77 -11.43 -0.71
CA MET A 107 35.71 -11.60 -1.70
C MET A 107 35.75 -13.00 -2.33
N TYR A 108 36.89 -13.40 -2.87
CA TYR A 108 37.03 -14.70 -3.53
C TYR A 108 36.89 -15.88 -2.56
N GLU A 109 37.37 -15.77 -1.32
CA GLU A 109 37.18 -16.81 -0.31
C GLU A 109 35.73 -16.93 0.14
N ASN A 110 34.98 -15.81 0.17
CA ASN A 110 33.56 -15.86 0.46
C ASN A 110 32.77 -16.51 -0.68
N GLU A 111 33.08 -16.17 -1.93
CA GLU A 111 32.50 -16.79 -3.11
C GLU A 111 32.83 -18.29 -3.20
N ARG A 112 34.10 -18.64 -2.92
CA ARG A 112 34.54 -20.04 -2.82
C ARG A 112 33.77 -20.79 -1.75
N ARG A 113 33.57 -20.21 -0.55
CA ARG A 113 32.74 -20.82 0.51
C ARG A 113 31.29 -21.04 0.08
N LYS A 114 30.69 -20.09 -0.66
CA LYS A 114 29.32 -20.25 -1.19
C LYS A 114 29.25 -21.42 -2.17
N MET A 115 30.13 -21.45 -3.18
CA MET A 115 30.19 -22.54 -4.15
C MET A 115 30.45 -23.90 -3.49
N HIS A 116 31.34 -23.96 -2.49
CA HIS A 116 31.57 -25.21 -1.74
C HIS A 116 30.33 -25.63 -0.93
N GLY A 117 29.58 -24.67 -0.37
CA GLY A 117 28.31 -24.93 0.29
C GLY A 117 27.27 -25.51 -0.66
N GLU A 118 27.14 -24.95 -1.86
CA GLU A 118 26.25 -25.44 -2.92
C GLU A 118 26.66 -26.84 -3.40
N ILE A 119 27.95 -27.07 -3.64
CA ILE A 119 28.47 -28.40 -4.01
C ILE A 119 28.14 -29.43 -2.92
N ASN A 120 28.31 -29.08 -1.64
CA ASN A 120 27.98 -29.99 -0.54
C ASN A 120 26.48 -30.26 -0.45
N LEU A 121 25.63 -29.24 -0.68
CA LEU A 121 24.18 -29.39 -0.68
C LEU A 121 23.73 -30.29 -1.85
N LEU A 122 24.27 -30.08 -3.05
CA LEU A 122 24.01 -30.91 -4.22
C LEU A 122 24.51 -32.35 -4.00
N ARG A 123 25.69 -32.53 -3.40
CA ARG A 123 26.19 -33.86 -3.04
C ARG A 123 25.29 -34.58 -2.03
N ASN A 124 24.82 -33.86 -1.01
CA ASN A 124 23.88 -34.43 -0.04
C ASN A 124 22.56 -34.82 -0.70
N GLN A 125 22.02 -33.99 -1.59
CA GLN A 125 20.81 -34.31 -2.35
C GLN A 125 21.01 -35.52 -3.26
N VAL A 126 22.14 -35.61 -3.98
CA VAL A 126 22.48 -36.78 -4.78
C VAL A 126 22.61 -38.02 -3.91
N GLN A 127 23.23 -37.91 -2.73
CA GLN A 127 23.35 -39.02 -1.79
C GLN A 127 21.98 -39.47 -1.26
N GLU A 128 21.10 -38.53 -0.90
CA GLU A 128 19.73 -38.79 -0.46
C GLU A 128 18.93 -39.49 -1.56
N LEU A 129 18.99 -38.98 -2.79
CA LEU A 129 18.37 -39.62 -3.96
C LEU A 129 18.95 -41.01 -4.24
N CYS A 130 20.27 -41.20 -4.11
CA CYS A 130 20.88 -42.52 -4.26
C CYS A 130 20.44 -43.49 -3.15
N CYS A 131 20.25 -43.03 -1.92
CA CYS A 131 19.67 -43.82 -0.83
C CYS A 131 18.22 -44.18 -1.14
N GLU A 132 17.40 -43.23 -1.59
CA GLU A 132 16.01 -43.49 -1.98
C GLU A 132 15.90 -44.47 -3.14
N VAL A 133 16.74 -44.33 -4.17
CA VAL A 133 16.79 -45.26 -5.30
C VAL A 133 17.19 -46.64 -4.81
N ARG A 134 18.22 -46.75 -3.97
CA ARG A 134 18.64 -48.01 -3.37
C ARG A 134 17.56 -48.65 -2.50
N ASP A 135 16.83 -47.86 -1.73
CA ASP A 135 15.72 -48.35 -0.90
C ASP A 135 14.57 -48.85 -1.78
N LYS A 136 14.25 -48.13 -2.86
CA LYS A 136 13.26 -48.56 -3.86
C LYS A 136 13.72 -49.83 -4.60
N GLU A 137 14.99 -49.92 -4.99
CA GLU A 137 15.57 -51.12 -5.61
C GLU A 137 15.57 -52.31 -4.65
N ASN A 138 15.89 -52.10 -3.37
CA ASN A 138 15.80 -53.13 -2.33
C ASN A 138 14.35 -53.58 -2.08
N MET A 139 13.39 -52.66 -2.12
CA MET A 139 11.96 -53.01 -2.08
C MET A 139 11.54 -53.83 -3.31
N LEU A 140 12.02 -53.46 -4.50
CA LEU A 140 11.75 -54.20 -5.74
C LEU A 140 12.41 -55.58 -5.74
N ALA A 141 13.65 -55.69 -5.26
CA ALA A 141 14.38 -56.95 -5.11
C ALA A 141 13.69 -57.89 -4.10
N ARG A 142 13.18 -57.35 -2.98
CA ARG A 142 12.34 -58.10 -2.03
C ARG A 142 11.00 -58.53 -2.66
N GLN A 143 10.43 -57.75 -3.57
CA GLN A 143 9.22 -58.13 -4.31
C GLN A 143 9.47 -59.17 -5.40
N HIS A 144 10.67 -59.20 -5.99
CA HIS A 144 11.05 -60.13 -7.06
C HIS A 144 11.64 -61.45 -6.53
N GLY A 145 12.20 -61.45 -5.31
CA GLY A 145 12.75 -62.64 -4.67
C GLY A 145 11.71 -63.67 -4.21
N ASP A 146 10.42 -63.33 -4.18
CA ASP A 146 9.42 -64.16 -3.48
C ASP A 146 8.10 -64.37 -4.23
N LYS A 147 8.06 -64.20 -5.57
CA LYS A 147 6.82 -64.43 -6.33
C LYS A 147 7.03 -65.20 -7.63
N LYS A 148 6.97 -66.52 -7.50
CA LYS A 148 6.25 -67.34 -8.49
C LYS A 148 4.78 -66.91 -8.48
N ILE A 149 4.36 -66.35 -9.61
CA ILE A 149 3.03 -66.37 -10.22
C ILE A 149 1.97 -67.12 -9.39
N VAL A 150 1.29 -66.42 -8.46
CA VAL A 150 -0.12 -66.66 -8.09
C VAL A 150 -0.67 -65.34 -7.50
N ASN A 151 -1.88 -64.96 -7.92
CA ASN A 151 -2.73 -63.84 -7.46
C ASN A 151 -2.45 -62.44 -8.05
N HIS A 152 -3.00 -62.23 -9.24
CA HIS A 152 -3.23 -60.90 -9.84
C HIS A 152 -4.08 -60.00 -8.92
N ASP A 153 -5.10 -60.56 -8.24
CA ASP A 153 -5.93 -59.84 -7.25
C ASP A 153 -5.10 -59.26 -6.08
N ALA A 154 -4.23 -60.06 -5.47
CA ALA A 154 -3.43 -59.61 -4.31
C ALA A 154 -2.34 -58.57 -4.67
N PHE A 155 -2.07 -58.36 -5.96
CA PHE A 155 -1.19 -57.30 -6.47
C PHE A 155 -1.99 -56.03 -6.78
N VAL A 156 -3.18 -56.17 -7.38
CA VAL A 156 -4.12 -55.07 -7.59
C VAL A 156 -4.55 -54.46 -6.26
N ASP A 157 -4.93 -55.29 -5.27
CA ASP A 157 -5.28 -54.84 -3.91
C ASP A 157 -4.13 -54.07 -3.24
N ARG A 158 -2.88 -54.47 -3.48
CA ARG A 158 -1.70 -53.76 -2.95
C ARG A 158 -1.47 -52.42 -3.63
N LEU A 159 -1.71 -52.32 -4.94
CA LEU A 159 -1.63 -51.06 -5.66
C LEU A 159 -2.76 -50.11 -5.27
N GLU A 160 -3.97 -50.61 -5.07
CA GLU A 160 -5.09 -49.83 -4.57
C GLU A 160 -4.85 -49.34 -3.14
N LYS A 161 -4.30 -50.20 -2.28
CA LYS A 161 -3.93 -49.82 -0.92
C LYS A 161 -2.79 -48.79 -0.90
N ALA A 162 -1.76 -48.96 -1.72
CA ALA A 162 -0.67 -47.98 -1.86
C ALA A 162 -1.17 -46.63 -2.43
N ARG A 163 -2.12 -46.67 -3.38
CA ARG A 163 -2.77 -45.47 -3.92
C ARG A 163 -3.60 -44.76 -2.86
N PHE A 164 -4.35 -45.50 -2.05
CA PHE A 164 -5.14 -44.97 -0.94
C PHE A 164 -4.25 -44.38 0.17
N GLU A 165 -3.15 -45.05 0.51
CA GLU A 165 -2.14 -44.56 1.47
C GLU A 165 -1.44 -43.29 0.93
N GLN A 166 -1.10 -43.26 -0.36
CA GLN A 166 -0.53 -42.07 -1.00
C GLN A 166 -1.54 -40.90 -1.04
N GLU A 167 -2.81 -41.19 -1.34
CA GLU A 167 -3.87 -40.20 -1.39
C GLU A 167 -4.16 -39.62 0.01
N THR A 168 -4.21 -40.47 1.04
CA THR A 168 -4.38 -40.03 2.44
C THR A 168 -3.17 -39.22 2.93
N ALA A 169 -1.94 -39.63 2.61
CA ALA A 169 -0.74 -38.85 2.90
C ALA A 169 -0.74 -37.49 2.18
N SER A 170 -1.15 -37.44 0.91
CA SER A 170 -1.28 -36.20 0.15
C SER A 170 -2.35 -35.26 0.74
N ARG A 171 -3.50 -35.81 1.18
CA ARG A 171 -4.54 -35.03 1.87
C ARG A 171 -4.04 -34.48 3.20
N GLN A 172 -3.30 -35.26 3.98
CA GLN A 172 -2.72 -34.80 5.25
C GLN A 172 -1.67 -33.69 5.03
N LEU A 173 -0.85 -33.80 3.98
CA LEU A 173 0.09 -32.75 3.60
C LEU A 173 -0.62 -31.46 3.21
N ARG A 174 -1.66 -31.54 2.36
CA ARG A 174 -2.47 -30.36 1.99
C ARG A 174 -3.14 -29.71 3.20
N GLN A 175 -3.64 -30.50 4.16
CA GLN A 175 -4.19 -29.97 5.41
C GLN A 175 -3.12 -29.24 6.24
N LYS A 176 -1.92 -29.82 6.37
CA LYS A 176 -0.80 -29.16 7.06
C LYS A 176 -0.36 -27.88 6.35
N GLU A 177 -0.28 -27.88 5.02
CA GLU A 177 0.02 -26.70 4.20
C GLU A 177 -1.03 -25.61 4.38
N SER A 178 -2.31 -25.96 4.37
CA SER A 178 -3.42 -25.03 4.63
C SER A 178 -3.29 -24.36 6.00
N LEU A 179 -3.01 -25.14 7.05
CA LEU A 179 -2.82 -24.60 8.40
C LEU A 179 -1.59 -23.68 8.51
N ILE A 180 -0.51 -24.01 7.79
CA ILE A 180 0.69 -23.16 7.74
C ILE A 180 0.39 -21.86 6.99
N GLN A 181 -0.32 -21.92 5.86
CA GLN A 181 -0.73 -20.73 5.11
C GLN A 181 -1.65 -19.83 5.93
N GLU A 182 -2.57 -20.39 6.69
CA GLU A 182 -3.44 -19.61 7.59
C GLU A 182 -2.64 -18.92 8.69
N LYS A 183 -1.67 -19.61 9.31
CA LYS A 183 -0.76 -19.01 10.28
C LYS A 183 0.12 -17.91 9.68
N ILE A 184 0.60 -18.08 8.45
CA ILE A 184 1.36 -17.04 7.74
C ILE A 184 0.49 -15.81 7.53
N LYS A 185 -0.75 -15.98 7.02
CA LYS A 185 -1.70 -14.87 6.85
C LYS A 185 -1.99 -14.15 8.16
N GLN A 186 -2.12 -14.89 9.27
CA GLN A 186 -2.32 -14.30 10.59
C GLN A 186 -1.11 -13.46 11.02
N ILE A 187 0.11 -14.00 10.91
CA ILE A 187 1.35 -13.30 11.25
C ILE A 187 1.55 -12.05 10.36
N GLU A 188 1.24 -12.15 9.07
CA GLU A 188 1.29 -11.00 8.15
C GLU A 188 0.28 -9.92 8.53
N GLY A 189 -0.92 -10.32 8.97
CA GLY A 189 -1.93 -9.41 9.52
C GLY A 189 -1.45 -8.70 10.78
N GLU A 190 -0.93 -9.45 11.75
CA GLU A 190 -0.37 -8.92 12.99
C GLU A 190 0.83 -8.00 12.72
N LEU A 191 1.69 -8.34 11.77
CA LEU A 191 2.82 -7.51 11.35
C LEU A 191 2.36 -6.20 10.71
N ARG A 192 1.30 -6.24 9.88
CA ARG A 192 0.71 -5.05 9.27
C ARG A 192 0.13 -4.12 10.33
N GLN A 193 -0.64 -4.65 11.27
CA GLN A 193 -1.20 -3.89 12.40
C GLN A 193 -0.09 -3.29 13.26
N SER A 194 0.97 -4.05 13.58
CA SER A 194 2.10 -3.54 14.35
C SER A 194 2.84 -2.40 13.63
N LYS A 195 3.02 -2.49 12.31
CA LYS A 195 3.62 -1.42 11.50
C LYS A 195 2.76 -0.16 11.49
N GLU A 196 1.44 -0.31 11.42
CA GLU A 196 0.49 0.81 11.47
C GLU A 196 0.55 1.52 12.83
N VAL A 197 0.57 0.77 13.94
CA VAL A 197 0.75 1.33 15.29
C VAL A 197 2.09 2.07 15.42
N ILE A 198 3.17 1.56 14.84
CA ILE A 198 4.47 2.24 14.84
C ILE A 198 4.41 3.56 14.07
N LEU A 199 3.69 3.62 12.95
CA LEU A 199 3.51 4.86 12.19
C LEU A 199 2.70 5.87 13.00
N GLN A 200 1.57 5.47 13.58
CA GLN A 200 0.75 6.33 14.44
C GLN A 200 1.56 6.88 15.62
N LEU A 201 2.31 6.04 16.33
CA LEU A 201 3.17 6.49 17.43
C LEU A 201 4.29 7.43 16.99
N ARG A 202 4.79 7.31 15.74
CA ARG A 202 5.77 8.23 15.18
C ARG A 202 5.16 9.58 14.85
N GLU A 203 3.96 9.59 14.27
CA GLU A 203 3.20 10.81 14.01
C GLU A 203 2.83 11.51 15.31
N GLU A 204 2.38 10.76 16.33
CA GLU A 204 2.12 11.29 17.67
C GLU A 204 3.38 11.88 18.31
N ASN A 205 4.52 11.21 18.23
CA ASN A 205 5.78 11.77 18.73
C ASN A 205 6.18 13.05 17.98
N ALA A 206 6.00 13.09 16.66
CA ALA A 206 6.27 14.31 15.88
C ALA A 206 5.34 15.46 16.29
N ASN A 207 4.06 15.17 16.50
CA ASN A 207 3.07 16.15 16.98
C ASN A 207 3.41 16.65 18.38
N LEU A 208 3.78 15.75 19.30
CA LEU A 208 4.20 16.12 20.66
C LEU A 208 5.48 16.98 20.64
N HIS A 209 6.42 16.71 19.73
CA HIS A 209 7.60 17.57 19.55
C HIS A 209 7.21 18.97 19.09
N LEU A 210 6.34 19.10 18.09
CA LEU A 210 5.82 20.40 17.63
C LEU A 210 5.04 21.13 18.73
N GLU A 211 4.29 20.39 19.55
CA GLU A 211 3.59 20.97 20.70
C GLU A 211 4.57 21.48 21.76
N VAL A 212 5.64 20.74 22.04
CA VAL A 212 6.70 21.18 22.96
C VAL A 212 7.44 22.40 22.44
N GLU A 213 7.73 22.46 21.14
CA GLU A 213 8.41 23.59 20.50
C GLU A 213 7.53 24.85 20.43
N SER A 214 6.22 24.68 20.24
CA SER A 214 5.26 25.79 20.18
C SER A 214 4.86 26.32 21.56
N ARG A 215 5.14 25.60 22.64
CA ARG A 215 4.85 26.06 24.00
C ARG A 215 5.67 27.32 24.33
N PRO A 216 5.04 28.37 24.88
CA PRO A 216 5.76 29.57 25.30
C PRO A 216 6.83 29.20 26.32
N THR A 217 8.01 29.78 26.17
CA THR A 217 9.09 29.54 27.14
C THR A 217 8.67 30.09 28.52
N ILE A 218 9.28 29.57 29.59
CA ILE A 218 9.04 30.08 30.96
C ILE A 218 9.27 31.61 31.04
N ARG A 219 10.17 32.14 30.22
CA ARG A 219 10.43 33.57 30.11
C ARG A 219 9.24 34.31 29.51
N ASP A 220 8.69 33.81 28.40
CA ASP A 220 7.54 34.40 27.72
C ASP A 220 6.30 34.31 28.60
N TYR A 221 6.06 33.16 29.24
CA TYR A 221 4.97 32.97 30.20
C TYR A 221 5.05 33.97 31.37
N LYS A 222 6.25 34.16 31.95
CA LYS A 222 6.45 35.17 33.00
C LYS A 222 6.24 36.60 32.48
N ALA A 223 6.57 36.88 31.22
CA ALA A 223 6.33 38.19 30.60
C ALA A 223 4.83 38.45 30.37
N THR A 224 4.08 37.48 29.85
CA THR A 224 2.62 37.58 29.71
C THR A 224 1.94 37.65 31.07
N GLN A 225 2.37 36.88 32.06
CA GLN A 225 1.83 36.93 33.42
C GLN A 225 2.01 38.32 34.07
N ARG A 226 3.19 38.95 33.90
CA ARG A 226 3.41 40.34 34.35
C ARG A 226 2.51 41.35 33.63
N ARG A 227 2.32 41.18 32.32
CA ARG A 227 1.41 42.02 31.54
C ARG A 227 -0.04 41.87 31.97
N LEU A 228 -0.46 40.64 32.27
CA LEU A 228 -1.79 40.33 32.82
C LEU A 228 -1.99 41.03 34.17
N LEU A 229 -1.05 40.88 35.10
CA LEU A 229 -1.10 41.56 36.40
C LEU A 229 -1.16 43.08 36.28
N LEU A 230 -0.41 43.67 35.34
CA LEU A 230 -0.46 45.10 35.07
C LEU A 230 -1.82 45.54 34.52
N LEU A 231 -2.39 44.79 33.57
CA LEU A 231 -3.69 45.08 33.00
C LEU A 231 -4.81 44.88 34.03
N GLU A 232 -4.76 43.82 34.83
CA GLU A 232 -5.72 43.57 35.91
C GLU A 232 -5.68 44.66 36.96
N ARG A 233 -4.48 45.11 37.35
CA ARG A 233 -4.31 46.26 38.24
C ARG A 233 -4.90 47.52 37.63
N GLN A 234 -4.60 47.83 36.36
CA GLN A 234 -5.18 48.98 35.66
C GLN A 234 -6.70 48.91 35.60
N LEU A 235 -7.26 47.73 35.37
CA LEU A 235 -8.71 47.51 35.29
C LEU A 235 -9.37 47.64 36.68
N SER A 236 -8.70 47.15 37.72
CA SER A 236 -9.13 47.32 39.12
C SER A 236 -9.09 48.79 39.54
N ASP A 237 -8.00 49.49 39.21
CA ASP A 237 -7.84 50.92 39.51
C ASP A 237 -8.90 51.75 38.77
N GLN A 238 -9.20 51.43 37.51
CA GLN A 238 -10.29 52.06 36.75
C GLN A 238 -11.69 51.77 37.32
N LYS A 239 -11.94 50.55 37.79
CA LYS A 239 -13.21 50.19 38.44
C LYS A 239 -13.38 50.88 39.79
N LEU A 240 -12.33 50.93 40.59
CA LEU A 240 -12.32 51.67 41.85
C LEU A 240 -12.57 53.15 41.60
N ALA A 241 -11.88 53.75 40.62
CA ALA A 241 -12.09 55.14 40.25
C ALA A 241 -13.50 55.43 39.69
N MET A 242 -14.14 54.47 39.00
CA MET A 242 -15.55 54.58 38.61
C MET A 242 -16.52 54.46 39.81
N ASN A 243 -16.20 53.64 40.80
CA ASN A 243 -17.04 53.43 41.98
C ASN A 243 -16.89 54.55 43.02
N GLU A 244 -15.71 55.16 43.12
CA GLU A 244 -15.41 56.31 43.99
C GLU A 244 -15.86 57.65 43.38
N ALA A 245 -16.22 57.67 42.09
CA ALA A 245 -16.77 58.85 41.44
C ALA A 245 -18.12 59.20 42.07
N THR A 246 -18.14 60.27 42.86
CA THR A 246 -19.33 60.71 43.61
C THR A 246 -20.23 61.65 42.80
N ASP A 247 -19.70 62.20 41.71
CA ASP A 247 -20.42 63.13 40.84
C ASP A 247 -20.48 62.64 39.38
N ILE A 248 -21.57 63.01 38.71
CA ILE A 248 -21.86 62.63 37.31
C ILE A 248 -20.75 63.16 36.37
N GLU A 249 -20.10 64.27 36.74
CA GLU A 249 -19.02 64.91 36.01
C GLU A 249 -17.70 64.12 36.08
N GLU A 250 -17.45 63.40 37.18
CA GLU A 250 -16.30 62.49 37.34
C GLU A 250 -16.52 61.18 36.56
N LEU A 251 -17.74 60.65 36.56
CA LEU A 251 -18.12 59.48 35.77
C LEU A 251 -17.96 59.74 34.25
N ARG A 252 -18.18 60.98 33.78
CA ARG A 252 -18.00 61.36 32.37
C ARG A 252 -16.55 61.28 31.89
N LYS A 253 -15.56 61.42 32.78
CA LYS A 253 -14.13 61.31 32.42
C LYS A 253 -13.71 59.90 32.01
N TYR A 254 -14.46 58.88 32.45
CA TYR A 254 -14.21 57.47 32.16
C TYR A 254 -15.05 56.93 30.98
N VAL A 255 -15.89 57.78 30.38
CA VAL A 255 -16.70 57.45 29.20
C VAL A 255 -16.03 58.04 27.96
N GLY A 256 -15.84 57.22 26.91
CA GLY A 256 -15.17 57.66 25.69
C GLY A 256 -15.89 58.84 25.00
N THR A 257 -15.11 59.73 24.37
CA THR A 257 -15.59 60.96 23.71
C THR A 257 -16.70 60.70 22.70
N ALA A 258 -16.64 59.57 21.98
CA ALA A 258 -17.68 59.18 21.02
C ALA A 258 -19.04 58.88 21.67
N GLU A 259 -19.04 58.30 22.87
CA GLU A 259 -20.26 57.93 23.58
C GLU A 259 -20.92 59.15 24.26
N LEU A 260 -20.10 60.11 24.73
CA LEU A 260 -20.58 61.41 25.21
C LEU A 260 -21.29 62.20 24.10
N ILE A 261 -20.69 62.29 22.92
CA ILE A 261 -21.31 62.95 21.76
C ILE A 261 -22.63 62.27 21.35
N ARG A 262 -22.69 60.93 21.43
CA ARG A 262 -23.91 60.17 21.14
C ARG A 262 -25.03 60.48 22.13
N ARG A 263 -24.69 60.56 23.42
CA ARG A 263 -25.63 60.94 24.49
C ARG A 263 -26.17 62.35 24.30
N ASP A 264 -25.32 63.33 24.01
CA ASP A 264 -25.75 64.73 23.82
C ASP A 264 -26.68 64.90 22.62
N LYS A 265 -26.38 64.22 21.50
CA LYS A 265 -27.28 64.20 20.32
C LYS A 265 -28.66 63.60 20.67
N SER A 266 -28.70 62.52 21.45
CA SER A 266 -29.96 61.90 21.89
C SER A 266 -30.74 62.78 22.87
N ASN A 267 -30.07 63.43 23.82
CA ASN A 267 -30.69 64.35 24.77
C ASN A 267 -31.33 65.55 24.05
N ALA A 268 -30.65 66.09 23.04
CA ALA A 268 -31.19 67.15 22.19
C ALA A 268 -32.39 66.68 21.36
N LYS A 269 -32.30 65.50 20.74
CA LYS A 269 -33.40 64.91 19.94
C LYS A 269 -34.67 64.66 20.77
N LEU A 270 -34.50 64.21 22.00
CA LEU A 270 -35.60 63.88 22.92
C LEU A 270 -36.05 65.08 23.77
N GLN A 271 -35.45 66.26 23.56
CA GLN A 271 -35.74 67.50 24.32
C GLN A 271 -35.69 67.32 25.84
N LEU A 272 -34.75 66.50 26.32
CA LEU A 272 -34.59 66.19 27.75
C LEU A 272 -34.09 67.39 28.57
N ASN A 273 -33.79 68.52 27.92
CA ASN A 273 -33.47 69.81 28.55
C ASN A 273 -34.60 70.38 29.42
N ARG A 274 -35.81 69.81 29.35
CA ARG A 274 -36.92 70.16 30.25
C ARG A 274 -36.84 69.45 31.61
N LEU A 275 -36.04 68.38 31.72
CA LEU A 275 -35.78 67.69 32.99
C LEU A 275 -34.90 68.51 33.93
N SER A 276 -34.06 69.41 33.42
CA SER A 276 -33.27 70.33 34.25
C SER A 276 -34.08 71.49 34.84
N THR A 277 -35.31 71.72 34.35
CA THR A 277 -36.24 72.74 34.87
C THR A 277 -37.25 72.20 35.88
N LEU A 278 -37.28 70.88 36.11
CA LEU A 278 -38.16 70.24 37.08
C LEU A 278 -37.58 70.32 38.51
N PRO A 279 -38.42 70.54 39.54
CA PRO A 279 -37.98 70.46 40.93
C PRO A 279 -37.37 69.08 41.24
N LYS A 280 -36.26 69.08 42.00
CA LYS A 280 -35.51 67.86 42.32
C LYS A 280 -36.38 66.80 43.02
N ASP A 281 -37.29 67.21 43.88
CA ASP A 281 -38.19 66.31 44.61
C ASP A 281 -39.14 65.56 43.67
N THR A 282 -39.65 66.23 42.63
CA THR A 282 -40.50 65.60 41.60
C THR A 282 -39.72 64.58 40.78
N CYS A 283 -38.45 64.85 40.47
CA CYS A 283 -37.59 63.91 39.75
C CYS A 283 -37.29 62.66 40.60
N VAL A 284 -37.08 62.81 41.91
CA VAL A 284 -36.83 61.68 42.82
C VAL A 284 -38.08 60.79 42.91
N GLU A 285 -39.27 61.36 43.05
CA GLU A 285 -40.53 60.60 43.06
C GLU A 285 -40.75 59.81 41.76
N ILE A 286 -40.51 60.43 40.60
CA ILE A 286 -40.62 59.75 39.29
C ILE A 286 -39.64 58.57 39.21
N ILE A 287 -38.41 58.72 39.70
CA ILE A 287 -37.42 57.64 39.71
C ILE A 287 -37.84 56.51 40.67
N GLN A 288 -38.36 56.85 41.86
CA GLN A 288 -38.86 55.88 42.82
C GLN A 288 -40.06 55.09 42.27
N ASP A 289 -40.97 55.75 41.54
CA ASP A 289 -42.07 55.10 40.83
C ASP A 289 -41.56 54.10 39.78
N ILE A 290 -40.54 54.48 39.01
CA ILE A 290 -39.93 53.58 38.00
C ILE A 290 -39.25 52.39 38.68
N CYS A 291 -38.54 52.60 39.79
CA CYS A 291 -37.96 51.51 40.58
C CYS A 291 -39.02 50.57 41.13
N ARG A 292 -40.18 51.09 41.59
CA ARG A 292 -41.32 50.26 42.03
C ARG A 292 -41.91 49.44 40.89
N GLN A 293 -42.08 50.02 39.71
CA GLN A 293 -42.65 49.33 38.54
C GLN A 293 -41.72 48.28 37.94
N LEU A 294 -40.40 48.49 38.00
CA LEU A 294 -39.40 47.56 37.49
C LEU A 294 -38.85 46.60 38.56
N GLU A 295 -39.33 46.71 39.80
CA GLU A 295 -38.84 45.97 40.98
C GLU A 295 -37.31 46.09 41.17
N LEU A 296 -36.77 47.31 40.99
CA LEU A 296 -35.33 47.58 41.10
C LEU A 296 -35.00 48.24 42.43
N THR A 297 -34.00 47.69 43.13
CA THR A 297 -33.46 48.29 44.36
C THR A 297 -32.43 49.38 44.07
N ASP A 298 -31.76 49.31 42.92
CA ASP A 298 -30.73 50.25 42.49
C ASP A 298 -31.20 51.04 41.24
N VAL A 299 -31.20 52.36 41.35
CA VAL A 299 -31.58 53.32 40.29
C VAL A 299 -30.68 53.19 39.06
N THR A 300 -29.42 52.79 39.23
CA THR A 300 -28.48 52.64 38.11
C THR A 300 -28.88 51.50 37.17
N LEU A 301 -29.70 50.55 37.64
CA LEU A 301 -30.17 49.39 36.86
C LEU A 301 -31.39 49.68 35.98
N ILE A 302 -32.02 50.85 36.10
CA ILE A 302 -33.19 51.24 35.28
C ILE A 302 -32.84 51.22 33.78
N GLY A 303 -31.71 51.82 33.41
CA GLY A 303 -31.26 51.89 32.01
C GLY A 303 -31.00 50.52 31.38
N PRO A 304 -30.17 49.65 32.01
CA PRO A 304 -29.96 48.28 31.56
C PRO A 304 -31.25 47.44 31.44
N SER A 305 -32.16 47.55 32.41
CA SER A 305 -33.41 46.78 32.44
C SER A 305 -34.39 47.21 31.33
N LEU A 306 -34.56 48.52 31.12
CA LEU A 306 -35.36 49.04 30.01
C LEU A 306 -34.77 48.67 28.65
N SER A 307 -33.44 48.70 28.51
CA SER A 307 -32.78 48.31 27.26
C SER A 307 -33.04 46.84 26.91
N LYS A 308 -33.02 45.94 27.90
CA LYS A 308 -33.39 44.53 27.72
C LYS A 308 -34.85 44.38 27.31
N MET A 309 -35.76 45.09 27.98
CA MET A 309 -37.20 45.05 27.68
C MET A 309 -37.50 45.55 26.26
N ILE A 310 -36.90 46.67 25.84
CA ILE A 310 -37.01 47.20 24.48
C ILE A 310 -36.53 46.17 23.45
N SER A 311 -35.40 45.50 23.71
CA SER A 311 -34.88 44.47 22.81
C SER A 311 -35.83 43.28 22.67
N VAL A 312 -36.47 42.84 23.76
CA VAL A 312 -37.45 41.76 23.73
C VAL A 312 -38.69 42.18 22.95
N VAL A 313 -39.24 43.36 23.24
CA VAL A 313 -40.43 43.90 22.56
C VAL A 313 -40.19 44.06 21.05
N GLN A 314 -39.01 44.52 20.64
CA GLN A 314 -38.63 44.60 19.22
C GLN A 314 -38.51 43.23 18.54
N ALA A 315 -38.21 42.17 19.31
CA ALA A 315 -38.12 40.80 18.79
C ALA A 315 -39.49 40.12 18.65
N VAL A 316 -40.51 40.56 19.40
CA VAL A 316 -41.86 39.95 19.40
C VAL A 316 -42.50 39.90 18.00
N PRO A 317 -42.52 40.97 17.18
CA PRO A 317 -43.13 40.91 15.85
C PRO A 317 -42.42 39.92 14.90
N ARG A 318 -41.09 39.81 15.03
CA ARG A 318 -40.30 38.85 14.25
C ARG A 318 -40.63 37.41 14.65
N MET A 319 -40.76 37.17 15.96
CA MET A 319 -41.16 35.88 16.51
C MET A 319 -42.58 35.50 16.10
N GLU A 320 -43.53 36.44 16.15
CA GLU A 320 -44.92 36.23 15.72
C GLU A 320 -45.01 35.87 14.23
N LYS A 321 -44.26 36.57 13.38
CA LYS A 321 -44.21 36.28 11.94
C LYS A 321 -43.72 34.86 11.67
N ILE A 322 -42.63 34.44 12.32
CA ILE A 322 -42.07 33.10 12.18
C ILE A 322 -43.06 32.03 12.64
N ILE A 323 -43.71 32.23 13.80
CA ILE A 323 -44.71 31.31 14.32
C ILE A 323 -45.88 31.17 13.33
N ARG A 324 -46.37 32.29 12.78
CA ARG A 324 -47.46 32.31 11.81
C ARG A 324 -47.11 31.58 10.51
N GLU A 325 -45.92 31.79 9.97
CA GLU A 325 -45.44 31.10 8.77
C GLU A 325 -45.27 29.60 9.01
N THR A 326 -44.69 29.24 10.16
CA THR A 326 -44.48 27.83 10.55
C THR A 326 -45.80 27.09 10.73
N CYS A 327 -46.76 27.69 11.45
CA CYS A 327 -48.09 27.11 11.62
C CYS A 327 -48.84 26.98 10.28
N ARG A 328 -48.65 27.92 9.34
CA ARG A 328 -49.25 27.85 8.00
C ARG A 328 -48.73 26.66 7.20
N CYS A 329 -47.44 26.34 7.28
CA CYS A 329 -46.85 25.16 6.63
C CYS A 329 -47.36 23.82 7.21
N LEU A 330 -47.80 23.83 8.47
CA LEU A 330 -48.26 22.63 9.19
C LEU A 330 -49.78 22.43 9.11
N SER A 331 -50.54 23.44 8.68
CA SER A 331 -52.02 23.47 8.71
C SER A 331 -52.73 22.42 7.84
N THR A 332 -52.01 21.55 7.12
CA THR A 332 -52.59 20.38 6.44
C THR A 332 -52.87 19.22 7.40
N ALA A 333 -52.28 19.22 8.59
CA ALA A 333 -52.57 18.25 9.65
C ALA A 333 -52.96 18.99 10.94
N SER A 334 -53.99 18.47 11.61
CA SER A 334 -54.60 18.96 12.85
C SER A 334 -53.63 19.63 13.85
N ILE A 335 -54.15 20.63 14.59
CA ILE A 335 -53.49 21.45 15.62
C ILE A 335 -52.33 20.72 16.30
N ILE A 336 -51.11 20.95 15.82
CA ILE A 336 -49.89 20.38 16.41
C ILE A 336 -49.48 21.27 17.58
N PRO A 337 -49.29 20.72 18.80
CA PRO A 337 -48.75 21.46 19.93
C PRO A 337 -47.40 22.09 19.55
N LEU A 338 -47.20 23.37 19.90
CA LEU A 338 -45.98 24.13 19.54
C LEU A 338 -44.69 23.42 19.97
N GLU A 339 -44.75 22.65 21.05
CA GLU A 339 -43.66 21.82 21.61
C GLU A 339 -43.18 20.73 20.64
N LYS A 340 -44.05 20.23 19.76
CA LYS A 340 -43.71 19.18 18.77
C LYS A 340 -43.22 19.74 17.44
N ILE A 341 -43.39 21.03 17.20
CA ILE A 341 -42.99 21.70 15.95
C ILE A 341 -41.47 21.72 15.81
N ILE A 342 -40.73 22.07 16.87
CA ILE A 342 -39.27 22.16 16.82
C ILE A 342 -38.61 20.80 16.52
N PRO A 343 -38.97 19.69 17.21
CA PRO A 343 -38.45 18.36 16.86
C PRO A 343 -38.75 17.96 15.41
N THR A 344 -39.96 18.23 14.93
CA THR A 344 -40.39 17.88 13.56
C THR A 344 -39.62 18.68 12.51
N LEU A 345 -39.40 19.98 12.74
CA LEU A 345 -38.58 20.82 11.85
C LEU A 345 -37.10 20.40 11.86
N CYS A 346 -36.56 20.01 13.01
CA CYS A 346 -35.22 19.45 13.11
C CYS A 346 -35.09 18.15 12.30
N GLU A 347 -36.10 17.28 12.37
CA GLU A 347 -36.16 16.06 11.56
C GLU A 347 -36.27 16.35 10.07
N TRP A 348 -37.13 17.30 9.66
CA TRP A 348 -37.25 17.71 8.26
C TRP A 348 -35.97 18.32 7.73
N LYS A 349 -35.28 19.15 8.52
CA LYS A 349 -33.95 19.67 8.17
C LYS A 349 -32.95 18.54 7.95
N ARG A 350 -32.95 17.52 8.82
CA ARG A 350 -32.09 16.34 8.66
C ARG A 350 -32.42 15.58 7.38
N ASN A 351 -33.70 15.34 7.10
CA ASN A 351 -34.15 14.62 5.92
C ASN A 351 -33.85 15.40 4.63
N LEU A 352 -33.96 16.73 4.63
CA LEU A 352 -33.58 17.58 3.50
C LEU A 352 -32.08 17.54 3.24
N ALA A 353 -31.25 17.57 4.28
CA ALA A 353 -29.80 17.43 4.14
C ALA A 353 -29.41 16.04 3.61
N GLU A 354 -30.08 14.99 4.09
CA GLU A 354 -29.89 13.62 3.61
C GLU A 354 -30.30 13.48 2.13
N LEU A 355 -31.40 14.12 1.73
CA LEU A 355 -31.87 14.13 0.35
C LEU A 355 -30.92 14.91 -0.58
N GLU A 356 -30.36 16.04 -0.13
CA GLU A 356 -29.32 16.77 -0.87
C GLU A 356 -28.07 15.91 -1.08
N ASN A 357 -27.64 15.19 -0.05
CA ASN A 357 -26.50 14.27 -0.14
C ASN A 357 -26.77 13.11 -1.11
N LEU A 358 -27.98 12.53 -1.08
CA LEU A 358 -28.38 11.48 -2.01
C LEU A 358 -28.46 11.99 -3.45
N GLN A 359 -28.93 13.22 -3.66
CA GLN A 359 -28.94 13.85 -4.98
C GLN A 359 -27.53 14.10 -5.52
N LYS A 360 -26.61 14.57 -4.67
CA LYS A 360 -25.18 14.73 -5.03
C LYS A 360 -24.56 13.38 -5.38
N TYR A 361 -24.75 12.36 -4.53
CA TYR A 361 -24.25 11.01 -4.78
C TYR A 361 -24.76 10.42 -6.11
N ALA A 362 -26.05 10.62 -6.42
CA ALA A 362 -26.63 10.18 -7.68
C ALA A 362 -26.03 10.93 -8.88
N ALA A 363 -25.83 12.24 -8.77
CA ALA A 363 -25.21 13.05 -9.82
C ALA A 363 -23.75 12.65 -10.07
N ASP A 364 -22.96 12.46 -9.01
CA ASP A 364 -21.57 12.02 -9.07
C ASP A 364 -21.45 10.62 -9.72
N SER A 365 -22.33 9.70 -9.30
CA SER A 365 -22.39 8.35 -9.87
C SER A 365 -22.71 8.39 -11.38
N ILE A 366 -23.65 9.25 -11.79
CA ILE A 366 -24.00 9.43 -13.21
C ILE A 366 -22.84 10.07 -13.99
N GLN A 367 -22.10 11.01 -13.39
CA GLN A 367 -20.93 11.64 -14.02
C GLN A 367 -19.78 10.65 -14.25
N VAL A 368 -19.50 9.77 -13.28
CA VAL A 368 -18.48 8.73 -13.45
C VAL A 368 -18.89 7.75 -14.56
N LEU A 369 -20.16 7.34 -14.58
CA LEU A 369 -20.67 6.44 -15.61
C LEU A 369 -20.71 7.09 -17.01
N SER A 370 -20.97 8.39 -17.10
CA SER A 370 -20.99 9.11 -18.38
C SER A 370 -19.60 9.27 -19.00
N THR A 371 -18.55 9.42 -18.18
CA THR A 371 -17.16 9.48 -18.64
C THR A 371 -16.77 8.22 -19.41
N ARG A 372 -17.28 7.05 -18.99
CA ARG A 372 -17.10 5.78 -19.73
C ARG A 372 -17.95 5.72 -21.01
N SER A 373 -19.20 6.19 -20.95
CA SER A 373 -20.12 6.17 -22.08
C SER A 373 -19.70 7.13 -23.21
N GLN A 374 -18.92 8.18 -22.93
CA GLN A 374 -18.38 9.08 -23.94
C GLN A 374 -17.33 8.42 -24.85
N SER A 375 -16.74 7.29 -24.43
CA SER A 375 -15.78 6.53 -25.24
C SER A 375 -16.48 5.61 -26.27
N ILE A 376 -17.80 5.43 -26.17
CA ILE A 376 -18.62 4.64 -27.09
C ILE A 376 -19.65 5.58 -27.71
N ASP A 377 -19.34 6.08 -28.89
CA ASP A 377 -20.10 7.15 -29.55
C ASP A 377 -21.61 6.86 -29.73
N SER A 378 -22.39 7.95 -29.72
CA SER A 378 -23.75 8.09 -30.26
C SER A 378 -24.98 7.90 -29.35
N MET A 379 -24.95 8.32 -28.08
CA MET A 379 -26.18 8.69 -27.35
C MET A 379 -25.95 9.92 -26.45
N ALA A 380 -26.02 11.11 -27.04
CA ALA A 380 -25.89 12.40 -26.36
C ALA A 380 -27.17 12.76 -25.57
N GLY A 381 -27.48 11.99 -24.52
CA GLY A 381 -28.56 12.27 -23.59
C GLY A 381 -28.13 12.04 -22.13
N PRO A 382 -28.71 12.76 -21.16
CA PRO A 382 -28.47 12.51 -19.75
C PRO A 382 -28.83 11.07 -19.41
N ILE A 383 -27.89 10.35 -18.79
CA ILE A 383 -28.09 8.95 -18.39
C ILE A 383 -29.20 8.91 -17.33
N SER A 384 -30.33 8.29 -17.68
CA SER A 384 -31.40 8.04 -16.71
C SER A 384 -30.92 7.10 -15.61
N HIS A 385 -31.42 7.27 -14.38
CA HIS A 385 -31.11 6.41 -13.23
C HIS A 385 -31.30 4.91 -13.54
N LYS A 386 -32.32 4.54 -14.32
CA LYS A 386 -32.54 3.15 -14.73
C LYS A 386 -31.41 2.62 -15.63
N ARG A 387 -30.88 3.46 -16.52
CA ARG A 387 -29.77 3.12 -17.41
C ARG A 387 -28.45 3.05 -16.63
N ALA A 388 -28.24 3.94 -15.67
CA ALA A 388 -27.07 3.90 -14.77
C ALA A 388 -26.99 2.56 -14.01
N ILE A 389 -28.10 2.11 -13.42
CA ILE A 389 -28.17 0.82 -12.72
C ILE A 389 -27.84 -0.34 -13.68
N GLN A 390 -28.36 -0.32 -14.91
CA GLN A 390 -28.07 -1.35 -15.90
C GLN A 390 -26.58 -1.40 -16.28
N ILE A 391 -25.94 -0.24 -16.47
CA ILE A 391 -24.50 -0.16 -16.76
C ILE A 391 -23.68 -0.68 -15.58
N ILE A 392 -24.08 -0.38 -14.33
CA ILE A 392 -23.42 -0.90 -13.14
C ILE A 392 -23.53 -2.43 -13.08
N LYS A 393 -24.70 -3.00 -13.40
CA LYS A 393 -24.86 -4.47 -13.46
C LYS A 393 -23.95 -5.10 -14.51
N GLU A 394 -23.92 -4.54 -15.72
CA GLU A 394 -23.02 -4.98 -16.79
C GLU A 394 -21.55 -4.86 -16.38
N LEU A 395 -21.18 -3.84 -15.60
CA LEU A 395 -19.83 -3.69 -15.03
C LEU A 395 -19.48 -4.78 -14.03
N VAL A 396 -20.39 -5.09 -13.12
CA VAL A 396 -20.18 -6.12 -12.09
C VAL A 396 -20.09 -7.50 -12.74
N GLU A 397 -20.90 -7.76 -13.76
CA GLU A 397 -20.82 -9.01 -14.54
C GLU A 397 -19.50 -9.10 -15.31
N PHE A 398 -19.07 -8.01 -15.96
CA PHE A 398 -17.78 -7.95 -16.65
C PHE A 398 -16.59 -8.12 -15.70
N GLU A 399 -16.61 -7.47 -14.54
CA GLU A 399 -15.56 -7.59 -13.52
C GLU A 399 -15.49 -9.02 -12.98
N SER A 400 -16.64 -9.64 -12.72
CA SER A 400 -16.71 -11.03 -12.28
C SER A 400 -16.09 -11.97 -13.32
N HIS A 401 -16.46 -11.80 -14.59
CA HIS A 401 -15.89 -12.59 -15.68
C HIS A 401 -14.39 -12.37 -15.86
N PHE A 402 -13.93 -11.12 -15.77
CA PHE A 402 -12.51 -10.78 -15.86
C PHE A 402 -11.69 -11.39 -14.71
N MET A 403 -12.26 -11.41 -13.50
CA MET A 403 -11.62 -12.03 -12.34
C MET A 403 -11.51 -13.56 -12.51
N GLU A 404 -12.56 -14.21 -13.01
CA GLU A 404 -12.54 -15.64 -13.34
C GLU A 404 -11.47 -15.98 -14.40
N GLU A 405 -11.39 -15.20 -15.48
CA GLU A 405 -10.35 -15.38 -16.50
C GLU A 405 -8.95 -15.16 -15.91
N ARG A 406 -8.76 -14.12 -15.10
CA ARG A 406 -7.47 -13.85 -14.45
C ARG A 406 -7.04 -14.98 -13.53
N GLU A 407 -7.97 -15.55 -12.75
CA GLU A 407 -7.70 -16.72 -11.91
C GLU A 407 -7.32 -17.94 -12.76
N LEU A 408 -8.00 -18.16 -13.88
CA LEU A 408 -7.67 -19.24 -14.81
C LEU A 408 -6.26 -19.06 -15.41
N TYR A 409 -5.90 -17.85 -15.84
CA TYR A 409 -4.56 -17.53 -16.35
C TYR A 409 -3.51 -17.67 -15.27
N GLN A 410 -3.79 -17.22 -14.05
CA GLN A 410 -2.87 -17.33 -12.93
C GLN A 410 -2.65 -18.77 -12.52
N LEU A 411 -3.71 -19.60 -12.51
CA LEU A 411 -3.61 -21.04 -12.31
C LEU A 411 -2.78 -21.70 -13.42
N ALA A 412 -2.95 -21.30 -14.68
CA ALA A 412 -2.15 -21.80 -15.79
C ALA A 412 -0.68 -21.39 -15.68
N MET A 413 -0.39 -20.14 -15.28
CA MET A 413 0.97 -19.65 -15.05
C MET A 413 1.64 -20.33 -13.86
N ASP A 414 0.93 -20.51 -12.75
CA ASP A 414 1.41 -21.23 -11.57
C ASP A 414 1.70 -22.69 -11.91
N ASN A 415 0.85 -23.33 -12.72
CA ASN A 415 1.06 -24.70 -13.17
C ASN A 415 2.28 -24.80 -14.11
N ALA A 416 2.48 -23.80 -14.98
CA ALA A 416 3.67 -23.71 -15.82
C ALA A 416 4.96 -23.46 -15.01
N GLN A 417 4.89 -22.69 -13.91
CA GLN A 417 6.02 -22.43 -13.01
C GLN A 417 6.34 -23.60 -12.08
N LYS A 418 5.32 -24.33 -11.61
CA LYS A 418 5.48 -25.50 -10.74
C LYS A 418 5.95 -26.74 -11.51
N HIS A 419 5.62 -26.83 -12.81
CA HIS A 419 6.01 -27.94 -13.66
C HIS A 419 6.63 -27.47 -14.99
N PRO A 420 7.79 -26.78 -14.94
CA PRO A 420 8.47 -26.32 -16.15
C PRO A 420 8.87 -27.49 -17.04
N ASP A 421 9.20 -28.64 -16.45
CA ASP A 421 9.60 -29.85 -17.17
C ASP A 421 8.45 -30.44 -18.01
N ILE A 422 7.20 -30.32 -17.57
CA ILE A 422 6.04 -30.81 -18.34
C ILE A 422 5.77 -29.89 -19.53
N LEU A 423 5.90 -28.58 -19.33
CA LEU A 423 5.75 -27.60 -20.41
C LEU A 423 6.86 -27.77 -21.46
N VAL A 424 8.12 -27.85 -21.01
CA VAL A 424 9.28 -28.10 -21.89
C VAL A 424 9.10 -29.43 -22.63
N ASN A 425 8.69 -30.50 -21.95
CA ASN A 425 8.42 -31.78 -22.62
C ASN A 425 7.26 -31.70 -23.62
N ARG A 426 6.17 -30.97 -23.33
CA ARG A 426 5.07 -30.75 -24.28
C ARG A 426 5.50 -29.90 -25.47
N MET A 427 6.29 -28.84 -25.25
CA MET A 427 6.84 -28.01 -26.32
C MET A 427 7.80 -28.81 -27.20
N VAL A 428 8.67 -29.63 -26.60
CA VAL A 428 9.57 -30.53 -27.33
C VAL A 428 8.78 -31.61 -28.08
N GLN A 429 7.69 -32.15 -27.51
CA GLN A 429 6.80 -33.07 -28.22
C GLN A 429 6.08 -32.39 -29.40
N HIS A 430 5.60 -31.16 -29.21
CA HIS A 430 4.96 -30.38 -30.26
C HIS A 430 5.96 -30.08 -31.39
N PHE A 431 7.18 -29.68 -31.05
CA PHE A 431 8.27 -29.48 -32.01
C PHE A 431 8.61 -30.78 -32.76
N ARG A 432 8.68 -31.93 -32.07
CA ARG A 432 8.90 -33.23 -32.70
C ARG A 432 7.81 -33.59 -33.69
N HIS A 433 6.55 -33.30 -33.37
CA HIS A 433 5.44 -33.52 -34.28
C HIS A 433 5.51 -32.60 -35.51
N LEU A 434 5.77 -31.30 -35.29
CA LEU A 434 5.77 -30.27 -36.34
C LEU A 434 6.92 -30.46 -37.34
N PHE A 435 8.08 -30.92 -36.88
CA PHE A 435 9.27 -31.15 -37.72
C PHE A 435 9.58 -32.64 -38.00
N GLY A 436 8.67 -33.56 -37.63
CA GLY A 436 8.76 -34.98 -37.97
C GLY A 436 9.92 -35.75 -37.32
N VAL A 437 10.34 -35.36 -36.11
CA VAL A 437 11.53 -35.90 -35.44
C VAL A 437 11.17 -37.11 -34.56
N LYS A 438 11.63 -38.30 -35.00
CA LYS A 438 11.27 -39.60 -34.40
C LYS A 438 11.86 -39.83 -33.00
N THR A 439 13.04 -39.29 -32.66
CA THR A 439 13.73 -39.51 -31.38
C THR A 439 13.99 -38.19 -30.65
N MET A 440 14.10 -38.21 -29.31
CA MET A 440 14.41 -37.00 -28.52
C MET A 440 15.81 -36.44 -28.82
N GLU A 441 16.77 -37.31 -29.12
CA GLU A 441 18.14 -36.91 -29.51
C GLU A 441 18.17 -36.15 -30.85
N GLY A 442 17.23 -36.41 -31.76
CA GLY A 442 17.15 -35.72 -33.05
C GLY A 442 16.59 -34.29 -32.96
N VAL A 443 16.04 -33.88 -31.82
CA VAL A 443 15.40 -32.56 -31.65
C VAL A 443 16.43 -31.44 -31.78
N PHE A 444 17.54 -31.53 -31.05
CA PHE A 444 18.59 -30.51 -31.08
C PHE A 444 19.25 -30.35 -32.45
N PRO A 445 19.65 -31.44 -33.16
CA PRO A 445 20.09 -31.35 -34.54
C PRO A 445 19.08 -30.67 -35.45
N LYS A 446 17.79 -30.96 -35.30
CA LYS A 446 16.74 -30.35 -36.13
C LYS A 446 16.51 -28.88 -35.80
N ILE A 447 16.59 -28.48 -34.53
CA ILE A 447 16.57 -27.06 -34.12
C ILE A 447 17.72 -26.30 -34.81
N ASN A 448 18.93 -26.86 -34.79
CA ASN A 448 20.08 -26.24 -35.44
C ASN A 448 19.91 -26.15 -36.96
N GLU A 449 19.37 -27.19 -37.60
CA GLU A 449 19.04 -27.18 -39.03
C GLU A 449 18.02 -26.08 -39.37
N VAL A 450 16.93 -25.96 -38.58
CA VAL A 450 15.91 -24.91 -38.77
C VAL A 450 16.52 -23.53 -38.55
N PHE A 451 17.39 -23.35 -37.54
CA PHE A 451 18.07 -22.08 -37.29
C PHE A 451 18.98 -21.69 -38.46
N LEU A 452 19.78 -22.61 -38.98
CA LEU A 452 20.62 -22.38 -40.15
C LEU A 452 19.77 -22.06 -41.37
N TYR A 453 18.71 -22.83 -41.62
CA TYR A 453 17.80 -22.58 -42.74
C TYR A 453 17.12 -21.20 -42.65
N VAL A 454 16.62 -20.81 -41.49
CA VAL A 454 15.99 -19.49 -41.29
C VAL A 454 17.01 -18.37 -41.48
N ASN A 455 18.24 -18.53 -40.99
CA ASN A 455 19.31 -17.55 -41.22
C ASN A 455 19.71 -17.46 -42.69
N GLU A 456 19.84 -18.59 -43.39
CA GLU A 456 20.07 -18.61 -44.84
C GLU A 456 18.93 -17.94 -45.60
N MET A 457 17.67 -18.20 -45.21
CA MET A 457 16.50 -17.54 -45.80
C MET A 457 16.46 -16.04 -45.52
N ASN A 458 16.82 -15.61 -44.30
CA ASN A 458 16.90 -14.20 -43.96
C ASN A 458 18.04 -13.50 -44.71
N ASN A 459 19.19 -14.16 -44.89
CA ASN A 459 20.30 -13.65 -45.68
C ASN A 459 19.94 -13.57 -47.17
N ALA A 460 19.25 -14.59 -47.70
CA ALA A 460 18.73 -14.58 -49.06
C ALA A 460 17.71 -13.46 -49.26
N LEU A 461 16.78 -13.27 -48.32
CA LEU A 461 15.83 -12.16 -48.32
C LEU A 461 16.54 -10.81 -48.23
N GLY A 462 17.59 -10.68 -47.42
CA GLY A 462 18.42 -9.47 -47.34
C GLY A 462 19.12 -9.16 -48.65
N THR A 463 19.59 -10.20 -49.36
CA THR A 463 20.20 -10.08 -50.69
C THR A 463 19.16 -9.66 -51.73
N ILE A 464 17.97 -10.23 -51.69
CA ILE A 464 16.83 -9.86 -52.55
C ILE A 464 16.42 -8.40 -52.30
N LYS A 465 16.29 -8.00 -51.03
CA LYS A 465 15.97 -6.60 -50.66
C LYS A 465 17.03 -5.64 -51.20
N SER A 466 18.31 -5.98 -51.03
CA SER A 466 19.43 -5.17 -51.53
C SER A 466 19.44 -5.08 -53.06
N ALA A 467 19.17 -6.19 -53.76
CA ALA A 467 19.09 -6.23 -55.23
C ALA A 467 17.88 -5.45 -55.78
N LEU A 468 16.79 -5.35 -55.02
CA LEU A 468 15.59 -4.58 -55.37
C LEU A 468 15.60 -3.14 -54.83
N GLY A 469 16.64 -2.72 -54.11
CA GLY A 469 16.75 -1.38 -53.52
C GLY A 469 15.76 -1.11 -52.37
N LEU A 470 15.28 -2.15 -51.70
CA LEU A 470 14.29 -2.09 -50.64
C LEU A 470 14.93 -1.86 -49.26
N ALA A 471 14.25 -1.12 -48.40
CA ALA A 471 14.69 -0.89 -47.01
C ALA A 471 14.67 -2.18 -46.17
N SER A 472 15.58 -2.27 -45.20
CA SER A 472 15.84 -3.49 -44.41
C SER A 472 14.65 -3.92 -43.52
N ASP A 473 13.80 -2.99 -43.15
CA ASP A 473 12.64 -3.09 -42.26
C ASP A 473 11.34 -3.55 -42.95
N ILE A 474 11.34 -3.69 -44.28
CA ILE A 474 10.15 -4.12 -45.03
C ILE A 474 9.81 -5.57 -44.71
N SER A 475 8.51 -5.85 -44.55
CA SER A 475 8.00 -7.19 -44.25
C SER A 475 8.37 -8.22 -45.35
N VAL A 476 8.46 -9.50 -44.96
CA VAL A 476 8.79 -10.60 -45.87
C VAL A 476 7.81 -10.68 -47.05
N THR A 477 6.51 -10.50 -46.78
CA THR A 477 5.45 -10.52 -47.80
C THR A 477 5.60 -9.41 -48.84
N ASN A 478 5.90 -8.18 -48.38
CA ASN A 478 6.11 -7.05 -49.29
C ASN A 478 7.39 -7.22 -50.12
N SER A 479 8.43 -7.79 -49.53
CA SER A 479 9.69 -8.10 -50.23
C SER A 479 9.49 -9.15 -51.32
N LEU A 480 8.70 -10.19 -51.06
CA LEU A 480 8.37 -11.24 -52.05
C LEU A 480 7.43 -10.72 -53.14
N ASN A 481 6.49 -9.84 -52.82
CA ASN A 481 5.62 -9.20 -53.81
C ASN A 481 6.40 -8.26 -54.74
N ALA A 482 7.34 -7.49 -54.19
CA ALA A 482 8.25 -6.66 -54.99
C ALA A 482 9.16 -7.50 -55.90
N LEU A 483 9.65 -8.65 -55.41
CA LEU A 483 10.39 -9.61 -56.23
C LEU A 483 9.50 -10.20 -57.35
N LYS A 484 8.25 -10.55 -57.04
CA LYS A 484 7.28 -11.06 -58.02
C LYS A 484 7.02 -10.03 -59.11
N HIS A 485 6.80 -8.77 -58.74
CA HIS A 485 6.63 -7.67 -59.72
C HIS A 485 7.90 -7.41 -60.53
N ALA A 486 9.09 -7.50 -59.92
CA ALA A 486 10.34 -7.38 -60.64
C ALA A 486 10.50 -8.51 -61.67
N LEU A 487 10.16 -9.76 -61.31
CA LEU A 487 10.20 -10.93 -62.19
C LEU A 487 9.13 -10.89 -63.29
N GLU A 488 7.93 -10.40 -63.00
CA GLU A 488 6.87 -10.18 -63.99
C GLU A 488 7.25 -9.08 -65.00
N ASN A 489 8.03 -8.08 -64.57
CA ASN A 489 8.61 -7.06 -65.43
C ASN A 489 9.84 -7.55 -66.23
N VAL A 490 10.44 -8.70 -65.87
CA VAL A 490 11.35 -9.45 -66.75
C VAL A 490 10.54 -10.27 -67.77
N GLY A 491 9.58 -9.63 -68.42
CA GLY A 491 8.83 -10.14 -69.58
C GLY A 491 9.66 -10.22 -70.87
N SER A 492 10.99 -10.08 -70.77
CA SER A 492 11.91 -10.36 -71.87
C SER A 492 12.82 -11.51 -71.46
N ARG A 493 12.36 -12.71 -71.84
CA ARG A 493 13.15 -13.91 -72.09
C ARG A 493 14.65 -13.56 -72.26
N PRO A 494 15.57 -13.96 -71.37
CA PRO A 494 16.98 -13.98 -71.77
C PRO A 494 17.05 -14.82 -73.04
N LYS A 495 17.71 -14.30 -74.09
CA LYS A 495 17.88 -15.01 -75.35
C LYS A 495 18.25 -16.44 -75.02
N LYS A 496 17.42 -17.37 -75.50
CA LYS A 496 17.67 -18.81 -75.47
C LYS A 496 19.09 -18.97 -75.98
N ILE A 497 20.05 -19.20 -75.08
CA ILE A 497 21.33 -19.78 -75.50
C ILE A 497 20.88 -21.07 -76.16
N GLU A 498 21.11 -21.16 -77.46
CA GLU A 498 20.77 -22.32 -78.26
C GLU A 498 21.27 -23.54 -77.51
N SER A 499 20.32 -24.32 -76.99
CA SER A 499 20.58 -25.67 -76.57
C SER A 499 21.03 -26.38 -77.84
N VAL A 500 22.35 -26.51 -78.00
CA VAL A 500 22.94 -27.43 -78.96
C VAL A 500 22.41 -28.80 -78.55
N ASN A 501 21.31 -29.20 -79.17
CA ASN A 501 20.89 -30.59 -79.20
C ASN A 501 22.04 -31.32 -79.85
N TYR A 502 22.78 -32.10 -79.06
CA TYR A 502 23.66 -33.14 -79.57
C TYR A 502 22.78 -34.20 -80.23
N VAL A 503 22.33 -33.93 -81.46
CA VAL A 503 22.00 -34.97 -82.41
C VAL A 503 23.33 -35.40 -82.99
N VAL A 504 23.74 -36.61 -82.64
CA VAL A 504 24.82 -37.31 -83.33
C VAL A 504 24.40 -37.46 -84.78
N THR A 505 24.87 -36.55 -85.63
CA THR A 505 24.97 -36.78 -87.06
C THR A 505 26.44 -37.01 -87.35
N LYS A 506 26.71 -38.11 -88.05
CA LYS A 506 28.01 -38.43 -88.60
C LYS A 506 28.38 -37.28 -89.53
N ASP A 507 29.34 -36.45 -89.13
CA ASP A 507 30.37 -35.86 -89.98
C ASP A 507 31.25 -34.93 -89.13
N ASP A 508 32.54 -34.92 -89.45
CA ASP A 508 33.65 -34.43 -88.66
C ASP A 508 33.61 -32.92 -88.40
N GLU A 509 33.13 -32.46 -87.24
CA GLU A 509 33.54 -31.19 -86.65
C GLU A 509 33.18 -31.13 -85.14
N VAL A 510 34.18 -31.31 -84.27
CA VAL A 510 34.00 -31.46 -82.82
C VAL A 510 33.78 -30.10 -82.13
N ALA A 511 32.52 -29.65 -82.05
CA ALA A 511 32.10 -28.63 -81.10
C ALA A 511 32.17 -29.20 -79.67
N GLY A 512 33.05 -28.64 -78.83
CA GLY A 512 33.28 -29.06 -77.44
C GLY A 512 34.75 -29.37 -77.11
N GLY A 513 35.59 -29.62 -78.13
CA GLY A 513 37.02 -29.88 -77.92
C GLY A 513 37.79 -28.68 -77.38
N ALA A 514 37.37 -27.44 -77.70
CA ALA A 514 37.99 -26.22 -77.19
C ALA A 514 37.75 -26.02 -75.68
N GLN A 515 36.54 -26.33 -75.22
CA GLN A 515 36.13 -26.11 -73.83
C GLN A 515 36.73 -27.16 -72.89
N VAL A 516 36.84 -28.41 -73.34
CA VAL A 516 37.54 -29.49 -72.63
C VAL A 516 39.05 -29.21 -72.56
N ARG A 517 39.66 -28.67 -73.64
CA ARG A 517 41.06 -28.23 -73.62
C ARG A 517 41.30 -27.06 -72.66
N GLN A 518 40.38 -26.11 -72.58
CA GLN A 518 40.46 -24.97 -71.68
C GLN A 518 40.32 -25.40 -70.20
N GLN A 519 39.37 -26.28 -69.89
CA GLN A 519 39.23 -26.86 -68.54
C GLN A 519 40.46 -27.70 -68.14
N HIS A 520 41.03 -28.47 -69.05
CA HIS A 520 42.27 -29.21 -68.80
C HIS A 520 43.45 -28.27 -68.51
N MET A 521 43.54 -27.13 -69.21
CA MET A 521 44.61 -26.14 -68.97
C MET A 521 44.46 -25.45 -67.61
N ILE A 522 43.22 -25.16 -67.19
CA ILE A 522 42.92 -24.60 -65.86
C ILE A 522 43.27 -25.59 -64.75
N LEU A 523 42.89 -26.87 -64.89
CA LEU A 523 43.24 -27.92 -63.94
C LEU A 523 44.76 -28.13 -63.83
N LYS A 524 45.52 -27.99 -64.93
CA LYS A 524 46.99 -28.02 -64.89
C LYS A 524 47.60 -26.82 -64.17
N LYS A 525 47.05 -25.62 -64.34
CA LYS A 525 47.51 -24.43 -63.61
C LYS A 525 47.22 -24.55 -62.11
N LEU A 526 46.01 -24.99 -61.74
CA LEU A 526 45.65 -25.25 -60.35
C LEU A 526 46.53 -26.34 -59.71
N LYS A 527 46.86 -27.40 -60.46
CA LYS A 527 47.80 -28.43 -60.00
C LYS A 527 49.19 -27.85 -59.68
N HIS A 528 49.67 -26.92 -60.51
CA HIS A 528 50.97 -26.29 -60.33
C HIS A 528 50.99 -25.31 -59.15
N GLU A 529 49.95 -24.50 -58.99
CA GLU A 529 49.83 -23.52 -57.89
C GLU A 529 49.56 -24.18 -56.53
N MET A 530 48.86 -25.32 -56.50
CA MET A 530 48.49 -26.03 -55.27
C MET A 530 49.47 -27.15 -54.87
N GLY A 531 50.51 -27.42 -55.67
CA GLY A 531 51.52 -28.45 -55.37
C GLY A 531 51.03 -29.90 -55.37
N ALA A 532 49.85 -30.19 -55.94
CA ALA A 532 49.24 -31.52 -55.94
C ALA A 532 49.91 -32.48 -56.94
N GLN A 533 50.12 -33.76 -56.57
CA GLN A 533 50.79 -34.72 -57.45
C GLN A 533 49.84 -35.31 -58.50
N SER A 534 48.53 -35.35 -58.21
CA SER A 534 47.49 -35.82 -59.13
C SER A 534 46.27 -34.88 -59.17
N ILE A 535 45.49 -34.95 -60.25
CA ILE A 535 44.26 -34.15 -60.41
C ILE A 535 43.14 -34.66 -59.46
N GLU A 536 43.23 -35.91 -59.01
CA GLU A 536 42.25 -36.53 -58.10
C GLU A 536 42.32 -35.98 -56.66
N GLU A 537 43.42 -35.33 -56.28
CA GLU A 537 43.55 -34.65 -54.97
C GLU A 537 42.80 -33.31 -54.92
N LEU A 538 42.46 -32.72 -56.08
CA LEU A 538 41.78 -31.43 -56.18
C LEU A 538 40.25 -31.55 -56.08
N ILE A 539 39.69 -32.76 -56.07
CA ILE A 539 38.25 -33.01 -56.04
C ILE A 539 37.88 -33.53 -54.64
N PRO A 540 37.04 -32.81 -53.86
CA PRO A 540 36.59 -33.30 -52.56
C PRO A 540 35.82 -34.61 -52.73
N ARG A 541 36.32 -35.70 -52.13
CA ARG A 541 35.58 -36.96 -52.07
C ARG A 541 34.35 -36.79 -51.18
N THR A 542 33.19 -36.56 -51.78
CA THR A 542 31.89 -36.79 -51.13
C THR A 542 31.72 -38.30 -50.95
N LYS A 543 32.16 -38.84 -49.81
CA LYS A 543 31.80 -40.20 -49.40
C LYS A 543 30.31 -40.22 -49.02
N ARG A 544 29.56 -41.08 -49.71
CA ARG A 544 28.27 -41.60 -49.25
C ARG A 544 28.48 -42.71 -48.23
#